data_AF-A0A396FCX3-F1
#
_entry.id   AF-A0A396FCX3-F1
#
_cell.length_a   1.000
_cell.length_b   1.000
_cell.length_c   1.000
_cell.angle_alpha   90.00
_cell.angle_beta   90.00
_cell.angle_gamma   90.00
#
_symmetry.space_group_name_H-M   'P 1'
#
loop_
_entity.id
_entity.type
_entity.pdbx_description
1 polymer ?
#
loop_
_entity_poly.entity_id
_entity_poly.type
_entity_poly.pdbx_seq_one_letter_code
_entity_poly.pdbx_strand_id
1 'polypeptide(L)'
;MAKKLLAMVLGLTMMIGLAGCSAVDTGSGSNNKNADTQVSVSAELLDATKYKSDKEPADWTIAVVVKDGTSDWFKRMQVGVDEFGKEKTVDVIQKGPANADAASQVQLVEDMINQGVDALCIVPIDPGALESVLKKAMENGIVVISHEASDLKSTLYDVEAFTAEDFGNAMMQELAKAMGEKGQYAQMVAYTTSTTHMEYSNAEYKYQKENYPDMSLINDTVPSAESSEKVDTAYGKAKELLKANSELAGFTGAASVDILGEAQAVEELGLIDKVSIVGVGTPNATREYVKNGTINAVCLWDPASAGYAMCNLAYKVLSGDEIKDGIDLEQDGYDSVKIQEGVNRCVLGNAPLILNKDNIDDYDF
;
A
#
# COMPACT_ATOMS: atom_id res chain seq x y z
N MET A 1 -2.67 -38.23 -39.54
CA MET A 1 -2.14 -37.69 -40.81
C MET A 1 -2.78 -36.34 -41.09
N ALA A 2 -1.98 -35.43 -41.63
CA ALA A 2 -2.17 -33.99 -41.65
C ALA A 2 -3.08 -33.47 -42.79
N LYS A 3 -3.70 -32.31 -42.49
CA LYS A 3 -3.94 -31.11 -43.33
C LYS A 3 -4.73 -31.25 -44.64
N LYS A 4 -5.75 -30.38 -44.80
CA LYS A 4 -5.82 -29.20 -45.71
C LYS A 4 -7.31 -28.78 -45.85
N LEU A 5 -7.70 -27.57 -45.46
CA LEU A 5 -7.62 -26.28 -46.16
C LEU A 5 -8.73 -26.04 -47.21
N LEU A 6 -9.42 -24.90 -46.99
CA LEU A 6 -9.82 -23.87 -47.94
C LEU A 6 -11.31 -23.72 -48.34
N ALA A 7 -11.71 -22.45 -48.25
CA ALA A 7 -12.94 -21.72 -48.55
C ALA A 7 -13.50 -21.81 -49.99
N MET A 8 -14.80 -21.48 -50.16
CA MET A 8 -15.35 -20.39 -51.01
C MET A 8 -16.90 -20.47 -51.10
N VAL A 9 -17.68 -19.45 -50.70
CA VAL A 9 -18.20 -18.25 -51.41
C VAL A 9 -19.56 -18.44 -52.12
N LEU A 10 -20.48 -17.47 -51.91
CA LEU A 10 -21.56 -16.89 -52.75
C LEU A 10 -22.88 -16.73 -51.93
N GLY A 11 -23.57 -15.58 -51.88
CA GLY A 11 -23.37 -14.29 -52.54
C GLY A 11 -24.44 -13.25 -52.12
N LEU A 12 -24.13 -11.98 -52.47
CA LEU A 12 -24.98 -10.81 -52.74
C LEU A 12 -26.30 -10.58 -51.98
N THR A 13 -26.43 -9.39 -51.36
CA THR A 13 -27.20 -8.28 -52.00
C THR A 13 -26.88 -6.91 -51.39
N MET A 14 -26.55 -5.97 -52.28
CA MET A 14 -26.43 -4.52 -52.05
C MET A 14 -27.82 -3.88 -51.96
N MET A 15 -27.99 -2.89 -51.07
CA MET A 15 -28.89 -1.76 -51.30
C MET A 15 -28.22 -0.45 -50.87
N ILE A 16 -28.14 0.47 -51.82
CA ILE A 16 -27.55 1.81 -51.72
C ILE A 16 -28.69 2.79 -51.38
N GLY A 17 -28.46 3.67 -50.40
CA GLY A 17 -29.26 4.86 -50.13
C GLY A 17 -28.34 6.08 -49.98
N LEU A 18 -28.52 7.05 -50.87
CA LEU A 18 -27.78 8.32 -50.99
C LEU A 18 -28.31 9.40 -50.03
N ALA A 19 -27.39 10.26 -49.57
CA ALA A 19 -27.50 11.71 -49.22
C ALA A 19 -26.72 11.99 -47.92
N GLY A 20 -25.87 13.01 -47.78
CA GLY A 20 -25.47 14.10 -48.66
C GLY A 20 -24.18 14.74 -48.11
N CYS A 21 -23.39 15.32 -49.01
CA CYS A 21 -22.21 16.11 -48.68
C CYS A 21 -22.60 17.51 -48.19
N SER A 22 -21.87 18.03 -47.22
CA SER A 22 -21.60 19.47 -47.10
C SER A 22 -20.17 19.62 -46.59
N ALA A 23 -19.34 20.25 -47.43
CA ALA A 23 -17.91 20.40 -47.26
C ALA A 23 -17.56 21.32 -46.10
N VAL A 24 -16.44 21.04 -45.41
CA VAL A 24 -15.73 22.01 -44.60
C VAL A 24 -14.35 22.22 -45.19
N ASP A 25 -14.06 23.52 -45.29
CA ASP A 25 -12.94 24.21 -45.88
C ASP A 25 -11.61 23.96 -45.14
N THR A 26 -10.54 24.06 -45.92
CA THR A 26 -9.14 23.98 -45.55
C THR A 26 -8.65 25.29 -44.93
N GLY A 27 -7.97 25.25 -43.78
CA GLY A 27 -7.37 26.47 -43.22
C GLY A 27 -6.45 26.25 -42.03
N SER A 28 -5.15 26.26 -42.32
CA SER A 28 -3.95 26.24 -41.46
C SER A 28 -3.94 27.17 -40.23
N GLY A 29 -3.26 26.76 -39.15
CA GLY A 29 -2.88 27.65 -38.04
C GLY A 29 -2.24 26.95 -36.84
N SER A 30 -0.92 27.09 -36.70
CA SER A 30 -0.04 26.56 -35.63
C SER A 30 -0.33 27.11 -34.23
N ASN A 31 -0.31 26.22 -33.22
CA ASN A 31 0.30 26.35 -31.87
C ASN A 31 -0.54 25.65 -30.80
N ASN A 32 -0.18 24.41 -30.44
CA ASN A 32 -0.65 23.79 -29.20
C ASN A 32 0.49 23.70 -28.19
N LYS A 33 0.50 24.64 -27.24
CA LYS A 33 1.03 24.40 -25.90
C LYS A 33 -0.04 23.60 -25.16
N ASN A 34 0.14 22.29 -25.03
CA ASN A 34 -0.65 21.52 -24.08
C ASN A 34 -0.05 21.76 -22.70
N ALA A 35 -0.73 22.60 -21.92
CA ALA A 35 -0.57 22.64 -20.48
C ALA A 35 -1.28 21.40 -19.90
N ASP A 36 -0.58 20.69 -19.02
CA ASP A 36 -1.14 19.68 -18.15
C ASP A 36 -2.36 20.25 -17.44
N THR A 37 -3.53 19.67 -17.72
CA THR A 37 -4.70 19.88 -16.91
C THR A 37 -4.73 18.74 -15.92
N GLN A 38 -4.20 18.99 -14.71
CA GLN A 38 -4.54 18.20 -13.54
C GLN A 38 -6.06 18.11 -13.47
N VAL A 39 -6.58 16.89 -13.56
CA VAL A 39 -7.99 16.62 -13.32
C VAL A 39 -8.19 16.65 -11.81
N SER A 40 -8.59 17.81 -11.27
CA SER A 40 -9.11 17.90 -9.91
C SER A 40 -10.53 17.34 -9.90
N VAL A 41 -10.67 16.06 -9.54
CA VAL A 41 -11.96 15.48 -9.15
C VAL A 41 -12.03 15.52 -7.63
N SER A 42 -12.38 16.66 -7.03
CA SER A 42 -12.83 16.62 -5.64
C SER A 42 -14.26 16.08 -5.64
N ALA A 43 -14.40 14.76 -5.49
CA ALA A 43 -15.56 14.24 -4.79
C ALA A 43 -15.63 14.98 -3.46
N GLU A 44 -16.81 15.52 -3.11
CA GLU A 44 -16.97 16.25 -1.86
C GLU A 44 -16.61 15.30 -0.70
N LEU A 45 -15.54 15.65 0.04
CA LEU A 45 -15.01 14.80 1.13
C LEU A 45 -16.11 14.53 2.17
N LEU A 46 -16.15 13.31 2.70
CA LEU A 46 -17.20 12.84 3.60
C LEU A 46 -17.21 13.58 4.94
N ASP A 47 -18.31 14.22 5.30
CA ASP A 47 -18.44 15.01 6.54
C ASP A 47 -18.39 14.11 7.80
N ALA A 48 -17.24 14.11 8.48
CA ALA A 48 -17.00 13.31 9.68
C ALA A 48 -17.86 13.73 10.88
N THR A 49 -18.37 14.96 10.91
CA THR A 49 -19.18 15.47 12.04
C THR A 49 -20.53 14.75 12.16
N LYS A 50 -20.95 14.04 11.10
CA LYS A 50 -22.18 13.23 11.08
C LYS A 50 -22.05 11.89 11.79
N TYR A 51 -20.85 11.50 12.21
CA TYR A 51 -20.55 10.19 12.78
C TYR A 51 -20.27 10.22 14.29
N LYS A 52 -20.57 11.35 14.94
CA LYS A 52 -20.57 11.42 16.41
C LYS A 52 -21.56 10.41 16.97
N SER A 53 -21.12 9.60 17.94
CA SER A 53 -21.95 8.65 18.66
C SER A 53 -22.69 9.31 19.83
N ASP A 54 -23.92 8.86 20.08
CA ASP A 54 -24.68 9.19 21.30
C ASP A 54 -24.45 8.17 22.44
N LYS A 55 -23.73 7.08 22.17
CA LYS A 55 -23.34 6.09 23.19
C LYS A 55 -22.14 6.57 23.99
N GLU A 56 -21.99 6.06 25.21
CA GLU A 56 -20.76 6.27 25.99
C GLU A 56 -19.60 5.44 25.43
N PRO A 57 -18.33 5.88 25.60
CA PRO A 57 -17.18 5.18 25.06
C PRO A 57 -17.07 3.69 25.45
N ALA A 58 -17.45 3.36 26.68
CA ALA A 58 -17.41 1.98 27.18
C ALA A 58 -18.41 1.03 26.48
N ASP A 59 -19.39 1.58 25.75
CA ASP A 59 -20.37 0.83 24.97
C ASP A 59 -20.03 0.79 23.47
N TRP A 60 -18.88 1.37 23.07
CA TRP A 60 -18.41 1.30 21.69
C TRP A 60 -17.66 0.00 21.43
N THR A 61 -17.89 -0.56 20.23
CA THR A 61 -17.00 -1.57 19.65
C THR A 61 -16.30 -1.00 18.42
N ILE A 62 -14.96 -1.03 18.42
CA ILE A 62 -14.11 -0.67 17.28
C ILE A 62 -13.54 -1.94 16.66
N ALA A 63 -13.86 -2.22 15.40
CA ALA A 63 -13.27 -3.34 14.68
C ALA A 63 -12.10 -2.87 13.81
N VAL A 64 -10.98 -3.58 13.86
CA VAL A 64 -9.81 -3.41 12.99
C VAL A 64 -9.72 -4.61 12.07
N VAL A 65 -9.97 -4.41 10.77
CA VAL A 65 -9.84 -5.46 9.76
C VAL A 65 -8.50 -5.28 9.04
N VAL A 66 -7.61 -6.27 9.13
CA VAL A 66 -6.25 -6.22 8.56
C VAL A 66 -6.12 -7.09 7.30
N LYS A 67 -5.03 -6.93 6.54
CA LYS A 67 -4.76 -7.71 5.32
C LYS A 67 -4.62 -9.21 5.61
N ASP A 68 -3.91 -9.57 6.68
CA ASP A 68 -3.63 -10.96 7.06
C ASP A 68 -3.51 -11.08 8.59
N GLY A 69 -4.25 -12.03 9.19
CA GLY A 69 -4.18 -12.27 10.63
C GLY A 69 -2.93 -13.03 11.09
N THR A 70 -2.12 -13.55 10.17
CA THR A 70 -1.00 -14.47 10.49
C THR A 70 0.38 -13.84 10.36
N SER A 71 0.51 -12.74 9.61
CA SER A 71 1.74 -11.96 9.45
C SER A 71 2.21 -11.31 10.75
N ASP A 72 3.54 -11.27 10.95
CA ASP A 72 4.16 -10.65 12.13
C ASP A 72 3.92 -9.13 12.18
N TRP A 73 3.76 -8.49 11.01
CA TRP A 73 3.36 -7.09 10.92
C TRP A 73 2.04 -6.82 11.66
N PHE A 74 1.01 -7.61 11.35
CA PHE A 74 -0.31 -7.42 11.94
C PHE A 74 -0.42 -7.99 13.36
N LYS A 75 0.44 -8.94 13.74
CA LYS A 75 0.61 -9.29 15.15
C LYS A 75 1.19 -8.12 15.95
N ARG A 76 2.17 -7.39 15.39
CA ARG A 76 2.67 -6.16 16.03
C ARG A 76 1.58 -5.10 16.11
N MET A 77 0.79 -4.91 15.05
CA MET A 77 -0.37 -4.00 15.07
C MET A 77 -1.37 -4.35 16.17
N GLN A 78 -1.68 -5.64 16.36
CA GLN A 78 -2.59 -6.11 17.42
C GLN A 78 -2.16 -5.62 18.81
N VAL A 79 -0.85 -5.53 19.07
CA VAL A 79 -0.34 -5.06 20.37
C VAL A 79 -0.82 -3.64 20.66
N GLY A 80 -0.68 -2.73 19.69
CA GLY A 80 -1.12 -1.34 19.84
C GLY A 80 -2.64 -1.18 19.85
N VAL A 81 -3.36 -2.00 19.07
CA VAL A 81 -4.83 -2.08 19.09
C VAL A 81 -5.34 -2.52 20.47
N ASP A 82 -4.73 -3.55 21.06
CA ASP A 82 -5.07 -4.05 22.39
C ASP A 82 -4.70 -3.07 23.51
N GLU A 83 -3.58 -2.36 23.35
CA GLU A 83 -3.15 -1.28 24.25
C GLU A 83 -4.18 -0.15 24.25
N PHE A 84 -4.57 0.34 23.08
CA PHE A 84 -5.60 1.35 22.93
C PHE A 84 -6.91 0.95 23.63
N GLY A 85 -7.41 -0.27 23.37
CA GLY A 85 -8.65 -0.76 23.97
C GLY A 85 -8.60 -0.80 25.50
N LYS A 86 -7.46 -1.20 26.08
CA LYS A 86 -7.25 -1.19 27.54
C LYS A 86 -7.20 0.21 28.11
N GLU A 87 -6.45 1.12 27.48
CA GLU A 87 -6.25 2.47 28.00
C GLU A 87 -7.51 3.33 27.90
N LYS A 88 -8.24 3.24 26.78
CA LYS A 88 -9.50 3.98 26.59
C LYS A 88 -10.72 3.27 27.19
N THR A 89 -10.56 2.02 27.65
CA THR A 89 -11.66 1.19 28.16
C THR A 89 -12.78 1.05 27.11
N VAL A 90 -12.38 0.70 25.89
CA VAL A 90 -13.25 0.49 24.72
C VAL A 90 -13.10 -0.95 24.24
N ASP A 91 -14.18 -1.57 23.76
CA ASP A 91 -14.08 -2.90 23.14
C ASP A 91 -13.44 -2.77 21.76
N VAL A 92 -12.30 -3.44 21.56
CA VAL A 92 -11.57 -3.39 20.31
C VAL A 92 -11.28 -4.80 19.84
N ILE A 93 -11.61 -5.08 18.59
CA ILE A 93 -11.42 -6.39 17.97
C ILE A 93 -10.60 -6.23 16.72
N GLN A 94 -9.50 -6.96 16.60
CA GLN A 94 -8.79 -7.07 15.33
C GLN A 94 -9.06 -8.43 14.69
N LYS A 95 -9.29 -8.42 13.38
CA LYS A 95 -9.55 -9.59 12.54
C LYS A 95 -8.78 -9.47 11.24
N GLY A 96 -8.15 -10.55 10.83
CA GLY A 96 -7.59 -10.69 9.49
C GLY A 96 -8.06 -12.01 8.88
N PRO A 97 -8.15 -12.10 7.55
CA PRO A 97 -8.47 -13.36 6.90
C PRO A 97 -7.31 -14.35 7.12
N ALA A 98 -7.62 -15.65 7.06
CA ALA A 98 -6.60 -16.70 7.18
C ALA A 98 -5.71 -16.81 5.93
N ASN A 99 -6.21 -16.32 4.79
CA ASN A 99 -5.45 -16.09 3.58
C ASN A 99 -5.57 -14.62 3.22
N ALA A 100 -4.48 -13.98 2.80
CA ALA A 100 -4.48 -12.60 2.32
C ALA A 100 -5.18 -12.49 0.96
N ASP A 101 -6.52 -12.53 0.95
CA ASP A 101 -7.32 -12.31 -0.25
C ASP A 101 -8.48 -11.34 0.00
N ALA A 102 -8.78 -10.52 -1.02
CA ALA A 102 -9.75 -9.45 -0.92
C ALA A 102 -11.18 -9.94 -0.65
N ALA A 103 -11.56 -11.12 -1.16
CA ALA A 103 -12.91 -11.65 -0.96
C ALA A 103 -13.15 -12.05 0.50
N SER A 104 -12.17 -12.71 1.13
CA SER A 104 -12.21 -13.01 2.55
C SER A 104 -12.23 -11.74 3.41
N GLN A 105 -11.51 -10.69 3.00
CA GLN A 105 -11.53 -9.40 3.70
C GLN A 105 -12.89 -8.70 3.60
N VAL A 106 -13.53 -8.71 2.42
CA VAL A 106 -14.91 -8.22 2.23
C VAL A 106 -15.88 -8.93 3.17
N GLN A 107 -15.79 -10.26 3.28
CA GLN A 107 -16.67 -11.03 4.19
C GLN A 107 -16.47 -10.63 5.66
N LEU A 108 -15.23 -10.43 6.10
CA LEU A 108 -14.95 -9.96 7.45
C LEU A 108 -15.57 -8.58 7.71
N VAL A 109 -15.47 -7.67 6.75
CA VAL A 109 -16.14 -6.36 6.85
C VAL A 109 -17.65 -6.51 6.94
N GLU A 110 -18.27 -7.36 6.12
CA GLU A 110 -19.71 -7.65 6.21
C GLU A 110 -20.11 -8.18 7.59
N ASP A 111 -19.30 -9.06 8.16
CA ASP A 111 -19.52 -9.62 9.49
C ASP A 111 -19.43 -8.55 10.58
N MET A 112 -18.51 -7.58 10.46
CA MET A 112 -18.40 -6.45 11.41
C MET A 112 -19.61 -5.52 11.30
N ILE A 113 -20.07 -5.23 10.07
CA ILE A 113 -21.31 -4.45 9.84
C ILE A 113 -22.51 -5.15 10.47
N ASN A 114 -22.65 -6.46 10.27
CA ASN A 114 -23.77 -7.23 10.82
C ASN A 114 -23.76 -7.31 12.35
N GLN A 115 -22.57 -7.25 12.97
CA GLN A 115 -22.41 -7.17 14.42
C GLN A 115 -22.73 -5.77 14.98
N GLY A 116 -22.86 -4.75 14.13
CA GLY A 116 -23.23 -3.40 14.54
C GLY A 116 -22.13 -2.67 15.29
N VAL A 117 -20.87 -2.89 14.90
CA VAL A 117 -19.71 -2.14 15.44
C VAL A 117 -19.88 -0.64 15.21
N ASP A 118 -19.33 0.18 16.10
CA ASP A 118 -19.44 1.64 16.04
C ASP A 118 -18.39 2.25 15.09
N ALA A 119 -17.22 1.63 15.02
CA ALA A 119 -16.19 1.98 14.05
C ALA A 119 -15.58 0.73 13.40
N LEU A 120 -15.12 0.94 12.17
CA LEU A 120 -14.40 -0.01 11.36
C LEU A 120 -13.12 0.64 10.85
N CYS A 121 -12.01 0.26 11.44
CA CYS A 121 -10.66 0.53 10.97
C CYS A 121 -10.25 -0.55 9.94
N ILE A 122 -9.66 -0.18 8.82
CA ILE A 122 -9.36 -1.11 7.72
C ILE A 122 -7.95 -0.90 7.15
N VAL A 123 -7.19 -1.99 7.02
CA VAL A 123 -5.94 -2.05 6.24
C VAL A 123 -6.19 -2.93 5.01
N PRO A 124 -6.43 -2.35 3.83
CA PRO A 124 -6.97 -3.10 2.69
C PRO A 124 -5.89 -3.84 1.88
N ILE A 125 -6.24 -5.04 1.39
CA ILE A 125 -5.44 -5.74 0.35
C ILE A 125 -5.67 -5.08 -1.01
N ASP A 126 -6.93 -4.78 -1.31
CA ASP A 126 -7.41 -4.15 -2.54
C ASP A 126 -8.50 -3.13 -2.14
N PRO A 127 -8.16 -1.82 -2.10
CA PRO A 127 -9.12 -0.77 -1.76
C PRO A 127 -10.36 -0.78 -2.66
N GLY A 128 -10.17 -1.02 -3.96
CA GLY A 128 -11.25 -1.04 -4.96
C GLY A 128 -12.28 -2.14 -4.70
N ALA A 129 -11.83 -3.32 -4.25
CA ALA A 129 -12.71 -4.42 -3.88
C ALA A 129 -13.56 -4.11 -2.62
N LEU A 130 -13.08 -3.24 -1.73
CA LEU A 130 -13.72 -2.91 -0.46
C LEU A 130 -14.68 -1.72 -0.54
N GLU A 131 -14.58 -0.87 -1.56
CA GLU A 131 -15.40 0.35 -1.71
C GLU A 131 -16.90 0.11 -1.47
N SER A 132 -17.48 -0.92 -2.11
CA SER A 132 -18.93 -1.18 -1.99
C SER A 132 -19.34 -1.58 -0.57
N VAL A 133 -18.53 -2.38 0.13
CA VAL A 133 -18.88 -2.87 1.46
C VAL A 133 -18.60 -1.81 2.53
N LEU A 134 -17.56 -1.01 2.35
CA LEU A 134 -17.27 0.12 3.24
C LEU A 134 -18.29 1.24 3.09
N LYS A 135 -18.75 1.53 1.87
CA LYS A 135 -19.88 2.44 1.65
C LYS A 135 -21.13 1.97 2.40
N LYS A 136 -21.42 0.66 2.40
CA LYS A 136 -22.50 0.08 3.19
C LYS A 136 -22.27 0.25 4.70
N ALA A 137 -21.05 0.11 5.20
CA ALA A 137 -20.74 0.38 6.61
C ALA A 137 -21.08 1.84 6.98
N MET A 138 -20.61 2.79 6.17
CA MET A 138 -20.86 4.22 6.36
C MET A 138 -22.34 4.59 6.28
N GLU A 139 -23.10 3.98 5.35
CA GLU A 139 -24.56 4.16 5.25
C GLU A 139 -25.31 3.63 6.49
N ASN A 140 -24.72 2.72 7.26
CA ASN A 140 -25.23 2.27 8.56
C ASN A 140 -24.73 3.13 9.74
N GLY A 141 -24.04 4.24 9.48
CA GLY A 141 -23.53 5.16 10.49
C GLY A 141 -22.23 4.71 11.15
N ILE A 142 -21.56 3.67 10.62
CA ILE A 142 -20.29 3.17 11.14
C ILE A 142 -19.17 4.13 10.73
N VAL A 143 -18.35 4.57 11.67
CA VAL A 143 -17.11 5.32 11.39
C VAL A 143 -16.16 4.43 10.61
N VAL A 144 -15.71 4.85 9.44
CA VAL A 144 -14.67 4.13 8.68
C VAL A 144 -13.39 4.95 8.67
N ILE A 145 -12.30 4.35 9.14
CA ILE A 145 -10.93 4.90 9.10
C ILE A 145 -10.06 3.88 8.39
N SER A 146 -9.20 4.30 7.47
CA SER A 146 -8.26 3.42 6.80
C SER A 146 -6.82 3.65 7.23
N HIS A 147 -5.97 2.69 6.92
CA HIS A 147 -4.52 2.82 6.92
C HIS A 147 -4.00 2.04 5.71
N GLU A 148 -2.98 2.54 5.06
CA GLU A 148 -2.41 2.07 3.80
C GLU A 148 -3.36 2.20 2.59
N ALA A 149 -4.19 3.25 2.55
CA ALA A 149 -5.28 3.34 1.56
C ALA A 149 -5.62 4.78 1.14
N SER A 150 -4.61 5.56 0.76
CA SER A 150 -4.72 6.96 0.32
C SER A 150 -5.73 7.20 -0.81
N ASP A 151 -6.04 6.18 -1.61
CA ASP A 151 -6.97 6.23 -2.75
C ASP A 151 -8.39 5.73 -2.44
N LEU A 152 -8.63 5.25 -1.22
CA LEU A 152 -9.93 4.75 -0.79
C LEU A 152 -10.92 5.90 -0.58
N LYS A 153 -12.11 5.82 -1.18
CA LYS A 153 -13.14 6.88 -1.10
C LYS A 153 -14.10 6.67 0.05
N SER A 154 -14.47 5.43 0.32
CA SER A 154 -15.43 5.07 1.38
C SER A 154 -14.74 4.99 2.74
N THR A 155 -14.11 6.10 3.14
CA THR A 155 -13.42 6.29 4.43
C THR A 155 -13.49 7.76 4.83
N LEU A 156 -13.51 8.06 6.13
CA LEU A 156 -13.50 9.45 6.62
C LEU A 156 -12.08 10.02 6.61
N TYR A 157 -11.11 9.19 6.97
CA TYR A 157 -9.70 9.52 7.09
C TYR A 157 -8.86 8.28 6.81
N ASP A 158 -7.64 8.50 6.34
CA ASP A 158 -6.62 7.49 6.14
C ASP A 158 -5.40 7.86 7.00
N VAL A 159 -4.98 7.01 7.93
CA VAL A 159 -3.85 7.31 8.82
C VAL A 159 -2.59 6.77 8.18
N GLU A 160 -1.56 7.61 8.03
CA GLU A 160 -0.28 7.20 7.43
C GLU A 160 0.90 7.65 8.29
N ALA A 161 1.96 6.86 8.34
CA ALA A 161 3.17 7.20 9.10
C ALA A 161 3.98 8.36 8.46
N PHE A 162 3.77 8.58 7.16
CA PHE A 162 4.53 9.49 6.30
C PHE A 162 3.82 9.59 4.93
N THR A 163 4.32 10.43 4.02
CA THR A 163 3.87 10.38 2.62
C THR A 163 4.50 9.20 1.89
N ALA A 164 3.79 8.63 0.92
CA ALA A 164 4.32 7.57 0.07
C ALA A 164 5.55 8.02 -0.75
N GLU A 165 5.60 9.30 -1.15
CA GLU A 165 6.74 9.88 -1.84
C GLU A 165 7.98 9.90 -0.93
N ASP A 166 7.87 10.40 0.30
CA ASP A 166 9.00 10.45 1.23
C ASP A 166 9.55 9.05 1.56
N PHE A 167 8.66 8.08 1.76
CA PHE A 167 9.07 6.71 2.09
C PHE A 167 9.70 5.98 0.90
N GLY A 168 9.11 6.08 -0.29
CA GLY A 168 9.70 5.52 -1.51
C GLY A 168 11.06 6.16 -1.83
N ASN A 169 11.18 7.48 -1.65
CA ASN A 169 12.47 8.16 -1.80
C ASN A 169 13.52 7.63 -0.81
N ALA A 170 13.14 7.44 0.46
CA ALA A 170 14.04 6.91 1.48
C ALA A 170 14.50 5.47 1.19
N MET A 171 13.59 4.59 0.75
CA MET A 171 13.95 3.23 0.34
C MET A 171 14.94 3.23 -0.84
N MET A 172 14.70 4.07 -1.85
CA MET A 172 15.61 4.18 -3.00
C MET A 172 16.97 4.78 -2.61
N GLN A 173 17.02 5.74 -1.68
CA GLN A 173 18.27 6.28 -1.16
C GLN A 173 19.12 5.20 -0.48
N GLU A 174 18.52 4.37 0.38
CA GLU A 174 19.23 3.27 1.04
C GLU A 174 19.67 2.19 0.05
N LEU A 175 18.84 1.85 -0.95
CA LEU A 175 19.24 0.92 -2.00
C LEU A 175 20.41 1.48 -2.83
N ALA A 176 20.32 2.74 -3.27
CA ALA A 176 21.36 3.38 -4.06
C ALA A 176 22.69 3.42 -3.31
N LYS A 177 22.67 3.80 -2.03
CA LYS A 177 23.83 3.75 -1.13
C LYS A 177 24.41 2.34 -1.04
N ALA A 178 23.58 1.31 -0.91
CA ALA A 178 24.02 -0.08 -0.84
C ALA A 178 24.60 -0.59 -2.16
N MET A 179 24.13 -0.10 -3.31
CA MET A 179 24.61 -0.48 -4.64
C MET A 179 25.79 0.37 -5.13
N GLY A 180 26.15 1.43 -4.40
CA GLY A 180 27.13 2.41 -4.86
C GLY A 180 26.64 3.22 -6.07
N GLU A 181 25.34 3.53 -6.08
CA GLU A 181 24.63 4.40 -7.03
C GLU A 181 24.67 3.92 -8.49
N LYS A 182 24.85 2.61 -8.73
CA LYS A 182 24.91 2.02 -10.07
C LYS A 182 24.38 0.59 -10.12
N GLY A 183 23.94 0.18 -11.31
CA GLY A 183 23.54 -1.20 -11.61
C GLY A 183 22.04 -1.41 -11.75
N GLN A 184 21.64 -2.64 -12.07
CA GLN A 184 20.23 -2.98 -12.25
C GLN A 184 19.61 -3.42 -10.92
N TYR A 185 18.38 -2.99 -10.66
CA TYR A 185 17.58 -3.45 -9.54
C TYR A 185 16.20 -3.94 -9.99
N ALA A 186 15.55 -4.72 -9.14
CA ALA A 186 14.17 -5.17 -9.30
C ALA A 186 13.32 -4.67 -8.14
N GLN A 187 12.04 -4.47 -8.37
CA GLN A 187 11.08 -4.09 -7.32
C GLN A 187 10.03 -5.18 -7.18
N MET A 188 9.76 -5.63 -5.97
CA MET A 188 8.72 -6.59 -5.67
C MET A 188 7.65 -5.93 -4.79
N VAL A 189 6.42 -6.36 -5.01
CA VAL A 189 5.25 -5.98 -4.20
C VAL A 189 4.47 -7.24 -3.87
N ALA A 190 3.59 -7.21 -2.87
CA ALA A 190 2.66 -8.31 -2.67
C ALA A 190 1.61 -8.40 -3.79
N TYR A 191 0.93 -7.28 -4.05
CA TYR A 191 -0.14 -7.15 -5.03
C TYR A 191 -0.09 -5.79 -5.70
N THR A 192 -0.28 -5.78 -7.02
CA THR A 192 -0.42 -4.57 -7.85
C THR A 192 -1.72 -3.81 -7.56
N THR A 193 -2.67 -4.43 -6.88
CA THR A 193 -3.90 -3.81 -6.38
C THR A 193 -3.72 -3.12 -5.03
N SER A 194 -2.58 -3.29 -4.36
CA SER A 194 -2.30 -2.61 -3.10
C SER A 194 -1.77 -1.20 -3.38
N THR A 195 -2.51 -0.20 -2.91
CA THR A 195 -2.21 1.21 -3.15
C THR A 195 -0.84 1.61 -2.65
N THR A 196 -0.54 1.41 -1.36
CA THR A 196 0.75 1.82 -0.79
C THR A 196 1.92 1.12 -1.43
N HIS A 197 1.83 -0.19 -1.69
CA HIS A 197 2.92 -0.92 -2.33
C HIS A 197 3.27 -0.32 -3.71
N MET A 198 2.24 0.01 -4.51
CA MET A 198 2.45 0.65 -5.80
C MET A 198 2.88 2.11 -5.67
N GLU A 199 2.37 2.87 -4.73
CA GLU A 199 2.79 4.27 -4.51
C GLU A 199 4.27 4.35 -4.10
N TYR A 200 4.71 3.50 -3.17
CA TYR A 200 6.10 3.44 -2.74
C TYR A 200 7.03 3.05 -3.89
N SER A 201 6.73 1.97 -4.62
CA SER A 201 7.58 1.53 -5.72
C SER A 201 7.61 2.50 -6.89
N ASN A 202 6.50 3.20 -7.18
CA ASN A 202 6.49 4.28 -8.17
C ASN A 202 7.31 5.49 -7.72
N ALA A 203 7.24 5.86 -6.44
CA ALA A 203 8.06 6.94 -5.87
C ALA A 203 9.55 6.61 -5.93
N GLU A 204 9.95 5.40 -5.52
CA GLU A 204 11.30 4.87 -5.68
C GLU A 204 11.80 4.98 -7.13
N TYR A 205 11.00 4.51 -8.09
CA TYR A 205 11.35 4.49 -9.51
C TYR A 205 11.52 5.92 -10.07
N LYS A 206 10.59 6.82 -9.74
CA LYS A 206 10.69 8.25 -10.09
C LYS A 206 11.95 8.87 -9.49
N TYR A 207 12.19 8.66 -8.20
CA TYR A 207 13.36 9.21 -7.49
C TYR A 207 14.67 8.70 -8.08
N GLN A 208 14.73 7.41 -8.41
CA GLN A 208 15.88 6.79 -9.06
C GLN A 208 16.20 7.46 -10.41
N LYS A 209 15.20 7.68 -11.27
CA LYS A 209 15.40 8.32 -12.57
C LYS A 209 15.94 9.73 -12.46
N GLU A 210 15.52 10.46 -11.44
CA GLU A 210 15.92 11.86 -11.22
C GLU A 210 17.32 11.98 -10.60
N ASN A 211 17.70 11.06 -9.72
CA ASN A 211 18.88 11.23 -8.85
C ASN A 211 20.02 10.22 -9.10
N TYR A 212 19.72 9.03 -9.62
CA TYR A 212 20.68 7.93 -9.80
C TYR A 212 20.66 7.39 -11.24
N PRO A 213 21.10 8.16 -12.24
CA PRO A 213 20.99 7.78 -13.66
C PRO A 213 21.81 6.55 -14.07
N ASP A 214 22.80 6.15 -13.25
CA ASP A 214 23.61 4.94 -13.45
C ASP A 214 22.95 3.68 -12.85
N MET A 215 21.82 3.83 -12.16
CA MET A 215 20.93 2.75 -11.76
C MET A 215 19.80 2.56 -12.78
N SER A 216 19.24 1.36 -12.84
CA SER A 216 18.08 1.09 -13.70
C SER A 216 17.19 -0.01 -13.17
N LEU A 217 15.87 0.21 -13.24
CA LEU A 217 14.88 -0.83 -12.98
C LEU A 217 14.87 -1.83 -14.14
N ILE A 218 14.90 -3.13 -13.85
CA ILE A 218 14.78 -4.15 -14.90
C ILE A 218 13.47 -3.96 -15.68
N ASN A 219 13.56 -4.07 -17.00
CA ASN A 219 12.45 -3.88 -17.94
C ASN A 219 11.72 -2.52 -17.86
N ASP A 220 12.23 -1.54 -17.10
CA ASP A 220 11.63 -0.20 -16.96
C ASP A 220 10.15 -0.24 -16.50
N THR A 221 9.78 -1.26 -15.71
CA THR A 221 8.38 -1.56 -15.34
C THR A 221 8.24 -1.81 -13.84
N VAL A 222 7.31 -1.09 -13.21
CA VAL A 222 6.92 -1.25 -11.81
C VAL A 222 5.63 -2.09 -11.70
N PRO A 223 5.58 -3.14 -10.86
CA PRO A 223 6.70 -3.82 -10.21
C PRO A 223 7.36 -4.83 -11.16
N SER A 224 8.46 -5.44 -10.73
CA SER A 224 9.09 -6.56 -11.42
C SER A 224 8.41 -7.91 -11.15
N ALA A 225 7.80 -8.10 -9.97
CA ALA A 225 7.04 -9.31 -9.62
C ALA A 225 6.07 -9.08 -8.44
N GLU A 226 5.08 -9.98 -8.32
CA GLU A 226 4.15 -10.06 -7.19
C GLU A 226 4.46 -11.28 -6.30
N SER A 227 4.57 -11.08 -4.98
CA SER A 227 4.77 -12.16 -4.01
C SER A 227 3.46 -12.73 -3.45
N SER A 228 2.33 -12.04 -3.65
CA SER A 228 1.03 -12.45 -3.11
C SER A 228 1.03 -12.69 -1.59
N GLU A 229 1.69 -11.81 -0.83
CA GLU A 229 1.84 -11.88 0.64
C GLU A 229 2.44 -13.21 1.14
N LYS A 230 3.33 -13.85 0.36
CA LYS A 230 3.94 -15.14 0.72
C LYS A 230 5.44 -15.14 0.50
N VAL A 231 6.20 -15.46 1.54
CA VAL A 231 7.67 -15.59 1.50
C VAL A 231 8.10 -16.63 0.46
N ASP A 232 7.46 -17.80 0.40
CA ASP A 232 7.81 -18.84 -0.57
C ASP A 232 7.64 -18.39 -2.03
N THR A 233 6.57 -17.61 -2.30
CA THR A 233 6.34 -17.02 -3.62
C THR A 233 7.37 -15.94 -3.91
N ALA A 234 7.65 -15.05 -2.95
CA ALA A 234 8.67 -14.02 -3.07
C ALA A 234 10.05 -14.64 -3.40
N TYR A 235 10.45 -15.66 -2.65
CA TYR A 235 11.68 -16.42 -2.89
C TYR A 235 11.72 -17.04 -4.30
N GLY A 236 10.63 -17.67 -4.74
CA GLY A 236 10.53 -18.22 -6.08
C GLY A 236 10.71 -17.15 -7.16
N LYS A 237 10.06 -16.00 -7.00
CA LYS A 237 10.14 -14.86 -7.92
C LYS A 237 11.50 -14.20 -7.93
N ALA A 238 12.10 -13.94 -6.78
CA ALA A 238 13.45 -13.40 -6.67
C ALA A 238 14.48 -14.32 -7.37
N LYS A 239 14.37 -15.65 -7.19
CA LYS A 239 15.22 -16.61 -7.91
C LYS A 239 15.01 -16.60 -9.43
N GLU A 240 13.78 -16.46 -9.89
CA GLU A 240 13.47 -16.32 -11.32
C GLU A 240 14.13 -15.06 -11.90
N LEU A 241 13.98 -13.93 -11.21
CA LEU A 241 14.54 -12.63 -11.61
C LEU A 241 16.08 -12.66 -11.63
N LEU A 242 16.72 -13.21 -10.59
CA LEU A 242 18.18 -13.35 -10.51
C LEU A 242 18.75 -14.25 -11.63
N LYS A 243 18.03 -15.32 -12.00
CA LYS A 243 18.46 -16.21 -13.09
C LYS A 243 18.27 -15.60 -14.48
N ALA A 244 17.20 -14.82 -14.65
CA ALA A 244 16.88 -14.18 -15.93
C ALA A 244 17.75 -12.95 -16.21
N ASN A 245 18.27 -12.29 -15.16
CA ASN A 245 18.98 -11.01 -15.26
C ASN A 245 20.33 -11.11 -14.54
N SER A 246 21.39 -11.50 -15.27
CA SER A 246 22.73 -11.68 -14.67
C SER A 246 23.39 -10.40 -14.17
N GLU A 247 22.85 -9.24 -14.55
CA GLU A 247 23.32 -7.90 -14.13
C GLU A 247 22.51 -7.35 -12.94
N LEU A 248 21.49 -8.08 -12.47
CA LEU A 248 20.68 -7.68 -11.32
C LEU A 248 21.56 -7.66 -10.06
N ALA A 249 21.67 -6.49 -9.46
CA ALA A 249 22.54 -6.19 -8.34
C ALA A 249 21.78 -5.59 -7.13
N GLY A 250 20.45 -5.45 -7.24
CA GLY A 250 19.63 -4.92 -6.17
C GLY A 250 18.19 -5.41 -6.20
N PHE A 251 17.56 -5.45 -5.03
CA PHE A 251 16.11 -5.57 -4.88
C PHE A 251 15.58 -4.47 -3.97
N THR A 252 14.36 -4.01 -4.27
CA THR A 252 13.47 -3.52 -3.22
C THR A 252 12.19 -4.34 -3.11
N GLY A 253 11.67 -4.43 -1.88
CA GLY A 253 10.42 -5.10 -1.55
C GLY A 253 9.48 -4.19 -0.78
N ALA A 254 8.30 -3.93 -1.32
CA ALA A 254 7.31 -3.05 -0.69
C ALA A 254 6.46 -3.75 0.38
N ALA A 255 6.34 -5.08 0.33
CA ALA A 255 5.68 -5.88 1.35
C ALA A 255 6.70 -6.54 2.29
N SER A 256 6.33 -6.71 3.56
CA SER A 256 7.20 -7.30 4.60
C SER A 256 7.76 -8.70 4.26
N VAL A 257 7.06 -9.45 3.41
CA VAL A 257 7.46 -10.79 2.97
C VAL A 257 8.42 -10.78 1.78
N ASP A 258 8.48 -9.68 1.01
CA ASP A 258 9.26 -9.59 -0.22
C ASP A 258 10.75 -9.74 0.10
N ILE A 259 11.25 -8.90 1.01
CA ILE A 259 12.68 -8.89 1.37
C ILE A 259 13.14 -10.18 2.05
N LEU A 260 12.23 -10.91 2.71
CA LEU A 260 12.54 -12.23 3.28
C LEU A 260 12.74 -13.27 2.17
N GLY A 261 11.89 -13.26 1.14
CA GLY A 261 12.04 -14.15 0.00
C GLY A 261 13.27 -13.81 -0.84
N GLU A 262 13.52 -12.52 -1.06
CA GLU A 262 14.73 -12.01 -1.73
C GLU A 262 16.00 -12.44 -0.99
N ALA A 263 16.03 -12.29 0.34
CA ALA A 263 17.17 -12.71 1.16
C ALA A 263 17.44 -14.21 1.04
N GLN A 264 16.40 -15.05 1.15
CA GLN A 264 16.53 -16.49 0.96
C GLN A 264 17.09 -16.85 -0.43
N ALA A 265 16.65 -16.15 -1.48
CA ALA A 265 17.12 -16.37 -2.84
C ALA A 265 18.60 -15.97 -3.02
N VAL A 266 18.99 -14.82 -2.47
CA VAL A 266 20.36 -14.29 -2.51
C VAL A 266 21.33 -15.21 -1.76
N GLU A 267 20.96 -15.68 -0.56
CA GLU A 267 21.79 -16.59 0.22
C GLU A 267 21.97 -17.94 -0.47
N GLU A 268 20.89 -18.55 -0.97
CA GLU A 268 20.98 -19.85 -1.65
C GLU A 268 21.85 -19.79 -2.90
N LEU A 269 21.78 -18.69 -3.65
CA LEU A 269 22.56 -18.52 -4.86
C LEU A 269 24.00 -18.05 -4.59
N GLY A 270 24.39 -17.85 -3.32
CA GLY A 270 25.73 -17.38 -2.95
C GLY A 270 26.03 -15.97 -3.47
N LEU A 271 25.02 -15.10 -3.41
CA LEU A 271 25.04 -13.74 -3.93
C LEU A 271 25.10 -12.66 -2.84
N ILE A 272 25.33 -13.05 -1.58
CA ILE A 272 25.71 -12.12 -0.51
C ILE A 272 26.88 -11.25 -1.01
N ASP A 273 26.85 -9.96 -0.67
CA ASP A 273 27.77 -8.90 -1.12
C ASP A 273 27.71 -8.55 -2.62
N LYS A 274 26.89 -9.24 -3.43
CA LYS A 274 26.73 -8.97 -4.87
C LYS A 274 25.36 -8.40 -5.23
N VAL A 275 24.35 -8.73 -4.44
CA VAL A 275 22.97 -8.27 -4.60
C VAL A 275 22.57 -7.60 -3.31
N SER A 276 22.28 -6.30 -3.38
CA SER A 276 21.82 -5.52 -2.23
C SER A 276 20.31 -5.64 -2.08
N ILE A 277 19.81 -5.70 -0.84
CA ILE A 277 18.37 -5.77 -0.55
C ILE A 277 18.00 -4.65 0.42
N VAL A 278 16.98 -3.88 0.07
CA VAL A 278 16.36 -2.87 0.94
C VAL A 278 14.85 -2.95 0.80
N GLY A 279 14.09 -2.90 1.89
CA GLY A 279 12.64 -2.81 1.76
C GLY A 279 11.92 -2.95 3.08
N VAL A 280 10.62 -3.21 3.00
CA VAL A 280 9.74 -3.33 4.15
C VAL A 280 9.96 -4.66 4.85
N GLY A 281 10.03 -4.64 6.18
CA GLY A 281 10.08 -5.85 7.00
C GLY A 281 10.11 -5.54 8.50
N THR A 282 9.84 -6.55 9.34
CA THR A 282 9.91 -6.38 10.80
C THR A 282 11.33 -6.67 11.32
N PRO A 283 11.78 -6.00 12.39
CA PRO A 283 13.11 -6.21 12.97
C PRO A 283 13.37 -7.67 13.28
N ASN A 284 12.42 -8.36 13.92
CA ASN A 284 12.58 -9.74 14.34
C ASN A 284 12.78 -10.71 13.17
N ALA A 285 12.00 -10.56 12.09
CA ALA A 285 12.07 -11.46 10.95
C ALA A 285 13.34 -11.23 10.10
N THR A 286 13.88 -10.01 10.12
CA THR A 286 14.99 -9.59 9.24
C THR A 286 16.35 -9.55 9.94
N ARG A 287 16.39 -9.57 11.28
CA ARG A 287 17.59 -9.35 12.09
C ARG A 287 18.81 -10.15 11.64
N GLU A 288 18.66 -11.46 11.44
CA GLU A 288 19.80 -12.31 11.08
C GLU A 288 20.32 -12.01 9.67
N TYR A 289 19.43 -11.69 8.72
CA TYR A 289 19.80 -11.26 7.37
C TYR A 289 20.47 -9.88 7.36
N VAL A 290 20.08 -8.98 8.27
CA VAL A 290 20.74 -7.69 8.44
C VAL A 290 22.13 -7.87 9.05
N LYS A 291 22.26 -8.71 10.08
CA LYS A 291 23.53 -8.97 10.77
C LYS A 291 24.56 -9.66 9.89
N ASN A 292 24.12 -10.57 9.02
CA ASN A 292 25.02 -11.29 8.13
C ASN A 292 25.31 -10.55 6.80
N GLY A 293 24.66 -9.41 6.56
CA GLY A 293 24.88 -8.54 5.40
C GLY A 293 24.05 -8.87 4.16
N THR A 294 23.14 -9.85 4.24
CA THR A 294 22.21 -10.17 3.15
C THR A 294 21.20 -9.04 2.90
N ILE A 295 20.64 -8.45 3.95
CA ILE A 295 19.76 -7.26 3.86
C ILE A 295 20.55 -6.04 4.31
N ASN A 296 20.59 -4.99 3.47
CA ASN A 296 21.38 -3.79 3.74
C ASN A 296 20.65 -2.81 4.65
N ALA A 297 19.34 -2.66 4.46
CA ALA A 297 18.48 -1.83 5.28
C ALA A 297 17.04 -2.35 5.27
N VAL A 298 16.34 -2.13 6.37
CA VAL A 298 14.91 -2.41 6.52
C VAL A 298 14.21 -1.09 6.76
N CYS A 299 13.27 -0.73 5.91
CA CYS A 299 12.48 0.49 6.00
C CYS A 299 11.10 0.15 6.57
N LEU A 300 10.66 0.87 7.59
CA LEU A 300 9.53 0.48 8.41
C LEU A 300 8.89 1.69 9.10
N TRP A 301 7.83 1.44 9.85
CA TRP A 301 7.27 2.24 10.94
C TRP A 301 6.69 1.25 11.95
N ASP A 302 6.48 1.63 13.21
CA ASP A 302 5.94 0.68 14.19
C ASP A 302 4.45 0.37 13.91
N PRO A 303 4.09 -0.88 13.53
CA PRO A 303 2.71 -1.23 13.27
C PRO A 303 1.79 -1.09 14.49
N ALA A 304 2.33 -1.23 15.72
CA ALA A 304 1.55 -1.03 16.94
C ALA A 304 1.13 0.43 17.07
N SER A 305 2.06 1.37 16.87
CA SER A 305 1.76 2.80 16.94
C SER A 305 0.76 3.22 15.87
N ALA A 306 0.88 2.69 14.64
CA ALA A 306 -0.11 2.93 13.59
C ALA A 306 -1.50 2.38 13.96
N GLY A 307 -1.57 1.14 14.48
CA GLY A 307 -2.82 0.52 14.93
C GLY A 307 -3.51 1.30 16.06
N TYR A 308 -2.74 1.72 17.06
CA TYR A 308 -3.23 2.58 18.15
C TYR A 308 -3.73 3.91 17.59
N ALA A 309 -2.94 4.61 16.78
CA ALA A 309 -3.28 5.92 16.23
C ALA A 309 -4.56 5.86 15.38
N MET A 310 -4.72 4.81 14.57
CA MET A 310 -5.92 4.55 13.78
C MET A 310 -7.17 4.34 14.65
N CYS A 311 -7.07 3.54 15.72
CA CYS A 311 -8.18 3.36 16.67
C CYS A 311 -8.50 4.65 17.43
N ASN A 312 -7.48 5.41 17.83
CA ASN A 312 -7.64 6.69 18.52
C ASN A 312 -8.31 7.74 17.62
N LEU A 313 -7.98 7.77 16.33
CA LEU A 313 -8.67 8.63 15.38
C LEU A 313 -10.16 8.27 15.26
N ALA A 314 -10.48 6.97 15.15
CA ALA A 314 -11.87 6.51 15.14
C ALA A 314 -12.63 6.91 16.41
N TYR A 315 -12.00 6.75 17.58
CA TYR A 315 -12.54 7.16 18.88
C TYR A 315 -12.82 8.66 18.95
N LYS A 316 -11.91 9.50 18.45
CA LYS A 316 -12.08 10.96 18.42
C LYS A 316 -13.23 11.37 17.53
N VAL A 317 -13.40 10.71 16.37
CA VAL A 317 -14.58 10.92 15.50
C VAL A 317 -15.87 10.52 16.22
N LEU A 318 -15.92 9.35 16.86
CA LEU A 318 -17.09 8.91 17.64
C LEU A 318 -17.41 9.89 18.78
N SER A 319 -16.38 10.45 19.42
CA SER A 319 -16.51 11.45 20.49
C SER A 319 -17.03 12.81 20.00
N GLY A 320 -16.95 13.06 18.69
CA GLY A 320 -17.28 14.35 18.07
C GLY A 320 -16.17 15.39 18.22
N ASP A 321 -14.93 14.96 18.42
CA ASP A 321 -13.77 15.84 18.46
C ASP A 321 -13.51 16.46 17.09
N GLU A 322 -12.98 17.69 17.08
CA GLU A 322 -12.56 18.35 15.85
C GLU A 322 -11.23 17.76 15.36
N ILE A 323 -11.25 17.09 14.22
CA ILE A 323 -10.05 16.55 13.57
C ILE A 323 -9.40 17.64 12.70
N LYS A 324 -8.20 18.06 13.08
CA LYS A 324 -7.43 19.13 12.42
C LYS A 324 -5.93 18.91 12.54
N ASP A 325 -5.17 19.68 11.78
CA ASP A 325 -3.72 19.78 11.90
C ASP A 325 -3.25 19.91 13.36
N GLY A 326 -2.24 19.13 13.73
CA GLY A 326 -1.65 19.10 15.07
C GLY A 326 -2.47 18.32 16.10
N ILE A 327 -3.48 17.55 15.68
CA ILE A 327 -4.16 16.64 16.59
C ILE A 327 -3.19 15.56 17.09
N ASP A 328 -3.27 15.27 18.38
CA ASP A 328 -2.44 14.28 19.07
C ASP A 328 -3.15 12.92 19.09
N LEU A 329 -2.55 11.93 18.45
CA LEU A 329 -3.02 10.54 18.44
C LEU A 329 -2.30 9.65 19.47
N GLU A 330 -1.53 10.25 20.38
CA GLU A 330 -0.94 9.68 21.60
C GLU A 330 0.05 8.53 21.33
N GLN A 331 0.78 8.61 20.22
CA GLN A 331 1.83 7.67 19.85
C GLN A 331 3.02 8.44 19.27
N ASP A 332 4.23 7.93 19.49
CA ASP A 332 5.45 8.53 18.95
C ASP A 332 5.36 8.64 17.42
N GLY A 333 5.56 9.86 16.90
CA GLY A 333 5.43 10.16 15.48
C GLY A 333 3.99 10.43 15.02
N TYR A 334 3.00 10.32 15.90
CA TYR A 334 1.59 10.68 15.67
C TYR A 334 1.06 11.69 16.71
N ASP A 335 1.93 12.29 17.51
CA ASP A 335 1.62 13.28 18.55
C ASP A 335 1.28 14.68 18.01
N SER A 336 1.60 14.93 16.74
CA SER A 336 1.21 16.15 16.02
C SER A 336 1.13 15.90 14.52
N VAL A 337 0.00 15.37 14.06
CA VAL A 337 -0.21 14.96 12.67
C VAL A 337 -0.52 16.14 11.72
N LYS A 338 -0.36 15.91 10.42
CA LYS A 338 -0.78 16.80 9.33
C LYS A 338 -1.93 16.21 8.53
N ILE A 339 -2.88 17.03 8.10
CA ILE A 339 -3.97 16.58 7.24
C ILE A 339 -3.68 17.00 5.80
N GLN A 340 -3.60 16.00 4.93
CA GLN A 340 -3.49 16.19 3.49
C GLN A 340 -4.79 15.76 2.82
N GLU A 341 -5.40 16.67 2.06
CA GLU A 341 -6.61 16.38 1.29
C GLU A 341 -6.24 15.83 -0.09
N GLY A 342 -6.87 14.72 -0.46
CA GLY A 342 -6.75 14.05 -1.76
C GLY A 342 -8.07 13.37 -2.14
N VAL A 343 -8.03 12.07 -2.44
CA VAL A 343 -9.25 11.26 -2.63
C VAL A 343 -10.02 11.13 -1.31
N ASN A 344 -9.28 10.98 -0.21
CA ASN A 344 -9.75 11.10 1.16
C ASN A 344 -8.91 12.14 1.92
N ARG A 345 -8.99 12.13 3.26
CA ARG A 345 -8.12 12.95 4.12
C ARG A 345 -7.04 12.05 4.73
N CYS A 346 -5.81 12.17 4.26
CA CYS A 346 -4.68 11.49 4.86
C CYS A 346 -4.23 12.24 6.12
N VAL A 347 -4.22 11.56 7.26
CA VAL A 347 -3.70 12.00 8.55
C VAL A 347 -2.27 11.49 8.67
N LEU A 348 -1.32 12.34 8.30
CA LEU A 348 0.09 12.04 8.17
C LEU A 348 0.82 12.26 9.50
N GLY A 349 1.46 11.21 10.00
CA GLY A 349 2.46 11.26 11.06
C GLY A 349 3.85 11.63 10.52
N ASN A 350 4.85 11.37 11.36
CA ASN A 350 6.27 11.40 11.04
C ASN A 350 6.97 10.27 11.82
N ALA A 351 6.71 9.03 11.41
CA ALA A 351 7.17 7.83 12.10
C ALA A 351 8.03 6.85 11.25
N PRO A 352 8.86 7.29 10.28
CA PRO A 352 9.70 6.36 9.54
C PRO A 352 10.82 5.78 10.41
N LEU A 353 11.09 4.49 10.20
CA LEU A 353 12.21 3.74 10.76
C LEU A 353 13.08 3.22 9.62
N ILE A 354 14.39 3.43 9.74
CA ILE A 354 15.37 2.82 8.85
C ILE A 354 16.32 2.03 9.74
N LEU A 355 16.23 0.71 9.64
CA LEU A 355 16.96 -0.23 10.45
C LEU A 355 18.11 -0.82 9.64
N ASN A 356 19.27 -0.91 10.24
CA ASN A 356 20.46 -1.53 9.68
C ASN A 356 21.23 -2.21 10.83
N LYS A 357 22.40 -2.75 10.53
CA LYS A 357 23.21 -3.48 11.51
C LYS A 357 23.51 -2.70 12.82
N ASP A 358 23.48 -1.38 12.78
CA ASP A 358 23.86 -0.52 13.90
C ASP A 358 22.71 -0.33 14.92
N ASN A 359 21.45 -0.46 14.49
CA ASN A 359 20.26 -0.19 15.31
C ASN A 359 19.16 -1.28 15.26
N ILE A 360 19.31 -2.34 14.46
CA ILE A 360 18.30 -3.42 14.36
C ILE A 360 18.04 -4.13 15.69
N ASP A 361 19.00 -4.12 16.61
CA ASP A 361 18.89 -4.71 17.95
C ASP A 361 18.19 -3.80 18.97
N ASP A 362 17.89 -2.55 18.61
CA ASP A 362 17.13 -1.61 19.46
C ASP A 362 15.61 -1.90 19.42
N TYR A 363 15.18 -2.77 18.51
CA TYR A 363 13.77 -3.09 18.27
C TYR A 363 13.51 -4.60 18.39
N ASP A 364 12.45 -4.97 19.10
CA ASP A 364 12.07 -6.36 19.40
C ASP A 364 10.61 -6.65 18.99
N PHE A 365 10.31 -6.46 17.71
CA PHE A 365 9.01 -6.82 17.12
C PHE A 365 9.12 -7.43 15.74
#